data_AF-A0A2N1RVY5-F1
#
_entry.id   AF-A0A2N1RVY5-F1
#
_cell.length_a   1.000
_cell.length_b   1.000
_cell.length_c   1.000
_cell.angle_alpha   90.00
_cell.angle_beta   90.00
_cell.angle_gamma   90.00
#
_symmetry.space_group_name_H-M   'P 1'
#
loop_
_entity.id
_entity.type
_entity.pdbx_description
1 polymer ?
#
loop_
_entity_poly.entity_id
_entity_poly.type
_entity_poly.pdbx_seq_one_letter_code
_entity_poly.pdbx_strand_id
1 'polypeptide(L)'
;MRKEISNSMKSKKTKSDKYHTETFEKIPESKRKLILEAAVIEFSSKGFNAANINVIAKNAGISIGSMYQYFDSKENLFLTAIDDGYRIIEHSLSEIDLINGTVF
;
A
#
# COMPACT_ATOMS: atom_id res chain seq x y z
N MET A 1 13.40 -25.52 -10.04
CA MET A 1 12.00 -25.23 -9.65
C MET A 1 11.81 -24.35 -8.41
N ARG A 2 11.84 -24.83 -7.14
CA ARG A 2 11.54 -23.95 -5.97
C ARG A 2 12.53 -22.77 -5.79
N LYS A 3 13.81 -22.98 -6.11
CA LYS A 3 14.83 -21.90 -6.11
C LYS A 3 14.64 -20.88 -7.24
N GLU A 4 14.03 -21.27 -8.36
CA GLU A 4 13.83 -20.38 -9.52
C GLU A 4 12.61 -19.49 -9.35
N ILE A 5 11.57 -19.96 -8.66
CA ILE A 5 10.40 -19.14 -8.29
C ILE A 5 10.80 -18.12 -7.21
N SER A 6 11.58 -18.53 -6.20
CA SER A 6 12.13 -17.62 -5.19
C SER A 6 13.07 -16.57 -5.82
N ASN A 7 13.85 -16.95 -6.83
CA ASN A 7 14.69 -16.01 -7.57
C ASN A 7 13.89 -15.13 -8.54
N SER A 8 12.78 -15.60 -9.12
CA SER A 8 11.89 -14.80 -9.97
C SER A 8 11.16 -13.70 -9.18
N MET A 9 10.76 -14.00 -7.93
CA MET A 9 10.18 -13.00 -7.01
C MET A 9 11.26 -12.06 -6.43
N LYS A 10 12.50 -12.54 -6.23
CA LYS A 10 13.65 -11.70 -5.81
C LYS A 10 14.23 -10.86 -6.96
N SER A 11 14.01 -11.24 -8.22
CA SER A 11 14.57 -10.62 -9.43
C SER A 11 13.77 -9.42 -9.96
N LYS A 12 12.60 -9.11 -9.41
CA LYS A 12 11.85 -7.86 -9.69
C LYS A 12 11.94 -6.82 -8.57
N LYS A 13 12.91 -6.98 -7.66
CA LYS A 13 13.23 -5.97 -6.66
C LYS A 13 14.11 -4.88 -7.30
N THR A 14 13.55 -4.14 -8.25
CA THR A 14 14.14 -2.88 -8.71
C THR A 14 14.00 -1.86 -7.58
N LYS A 15 15.14 -1.33 -7.10
CA LYS A 15 15.19 -0.04 -6.40
C LYS A 15 14.41 1.00 -7.23
N SER A 16 13.58 1.84 -6.60
CA SER A 16 12.70 2.86 -7.21
C SER A 16 11.50 2.20 -7.90
N ASP A 17 10.29 2.23 -7.35
CA ASP A 17 9.49 3.45 -7.35
C ASP A 17 8.63 3.54 -6.08
N LYS A 18 9.01 4.43 -5.17
CA LYS A 18 8.12 4.80 -4.07
C LYS A 18 6.98 5.63 -4.67
N TYR A 19 5.74 5.20 -4.48
CA TYR A 19 4.55 5.92 -4.97
C TYR A 19 4.13 7.09 -4.06
N HIS A 20 5.02 7.55 -3.21
CA HIS A 20 4.78 8.63 -2.25
C HIS A 20 6.06 9.41 -2.00
N THR A 21 5.93 10.66 -1.56
CA THR A 21 7.06 11.53 -1.27
C THR A 21 7.80 11.09 0.00
N GLU A 22 9.04 11.56 0.18
CA GLU A 22 9.76 11.36 1.45
C GLU A 22 9.03 11.97 2.66
N THR A 23 8.21 13.00 2.42
CA THR A 23 7.45 13.66 3.48
C THR A 23 6.49 12.68 4.13
N PHE A 24 5.84 11.82 3.33
CA PHE A 24 4.93 10.79 3.84
C PHE A 24 5.66 9.77 4.72
N GLU A 25 6.87 9.35 4.35
CA GLU A 25 7.69 8.42 5.14
C GLU A 25 8.11 8.96 6.51
N LYS A 26 8.22 10.30 6.62
CA LYS A 26 8.65 10.98 7.85
C LYS A 26 7.50 11.23 8.83
N ILE A 27 6.23 11.08 8.42
CA ILE A 27 5.10 11.26 9.35
C ILE A 27 4.94 10.05 10.27
N PRO A 28 4.29 10.18 11.45
CA PRO A 28 4.06 9.05 12.35
C PRO A 28 3.35 7.88 11.66
N GLU A 29 3.74 6.65 12.00
CA GLU A 29 3.17 5.43 11.41
C GLU A 29 1.66 5.35 11.58
N SER A 30 1.14 5.72 12.76
CA SER A 30 -0.31 5.79 13.02
C SER A 30 -1.04 6.70 12.04
N LYS A 31 -0.42 7.82 11.64
CA LYS A 31 -0.98 8.75 10.67
C LYS A 31 -0.93 8.19 9.25
N ARG A 32 0.17 7.51 8.87
CA ARG A 32 0.23 6.79 7.59
C ARG A 32 -0.88 5.75 7.51
N LYS A 33 -1.07 4.96 8.57
CA LYS A 33 -2.10 3.93 8.65
C LYS A 33 -3.51 4.49 8.44
N LEU A 34 -3.86 5.58 9.13
CA LEU A 34 -5.17 6.23 8.94
C LEU A 34 -5.40 6.70 7.49
N ILE A 35 -4.36 7.23 6.83
CA ILE A 35 -4.44 7.67 5.44
C ILE A 35 -4.68 6.47 4.51
N LEU A 36 -3.92 5.39 4.69
CA LEU A 36 -4.03 4.20 3.86
C LEU A 36 -5.35 3.45 4.10
N GLU A 37 -5.82 3.37 5.34
CA GLU A 37 -7.14 2.82 5.67
C GLU A 37 -8.27 3.60 4.99
N ALA A 38 -8.25 4.93 5.08
CA ALA A 38 -9.24 5.78 4.41
C ALA A 38 -9.19 5.60 2.88
N ALA A 39 -7.98 5.46 2.32
CA ALA A 39 -7.80 5.23 0.89
C ALA A 39 -8.36 3.87 0.46
N VAL A 40 -8.03 2.79 1.19
CA VAL A 40 -8.55 1.45 0.93
C VAL A 40 -10.07 1.43 0.96
N ILE A 41 -10.69 2.09 1.96
CA ILE A 41 -12.15 2.17 2.06
C ILE A 41 -12.77 2.88 0.85
N GLU A 42 -12.27 4.06 0.49
CA GLU A 42 -12.81 4.83 -0.65
C GLU A 42 -12.61 4.09 -1.97
N PHE A 43 -11.40 3.57 -2.24
CA PHE A 43 -11.09 2.87 -3.48
C PHE A 43 -11.83 1.56 -3.62
N SER A 44 -11.97 0.77 -2.54
CA SER A 44 -12.74 -0.48 -2.58
C SER A 44 -14.24 -0.22 -2.76
N SER A 45 -14.76 0.86 -2.19
CA SER A 45 -16.19 1.18 -2.25
C SER A 45 -16.61 1.85 -3.56
N LYS A 46 -15.75 2.65 -4.19
CA LYS A 46 -16.08 3.46 -5.37
C LYS A 46 -15.35 3.02 -6.64
N GLY A 47 -14.34 2.17 -6.51
CA GLY A 47 -13.39 1.89 -7.58
C GLY A 47 -12.44 3.06 -7.83
N PHE A 48 -11.37 2.80 -8.60
CA PHE A 48 -10.30 3.76 -8.84
C PHE A 48 -10.79 5.10 -9.44
N ASN A 49 -11.59 5.04 -10.50
CA ASN A 49 -12.00 6.23 -11.23
C ASN A 49 -12.90 7.16 -10.41
N ALA A 50 -13.88 6.61 -9.68
CA ALA A 50 -14.86 7.40 -8.93
C ALA A 50 -14.40 7.78 -7.51
N ALA A 51 -13.33 7.18 -6.99
CA ALA A 51 -12.76 7.54 -5.70
C ALA A 51 -12.31 9.02 -5.64
N ASN A 52 -12.63 9.68 -4.53
CA ASN A 52 -12.37 11.10 -4.33
C ASN A 52 -11.30 11.35 -3.24
N ILE A 53 -10.17 11.95 -3.63
CA ILE A 53 -9.05 12.26 -2.72
C ILE A 53 -9.47 13.19 -1.57
N ASN A 54 -10.42 14.10 -1.79
CA ASN A 54 -10.91 14.99 -0.74
C ASN A 54 -11.66 14.22 0.36
N VAL A 55 -12.41 13.18 -0.01
CA VAL A 55 -13.10 12.30 0.93
C VAL A 55 -12.08 11.51 1.73
N ILE A 56 -11.04 10.98 1.08
CA ILE A 56 -9.94 10.26 1.74
C ILE A 56 -9.24 11.18 2.75
N ALA A 57 -8.85 12.38 2.34
CA ALA A 57 -8.18 13.34 3.23
C ALA A 57 -9.03 13.68 4.45
N LYS A 58 -10.33 13.96 4.23
CA LYS A 58 -11.29 14.22 5.31
C LYS A 58 -11.39 13.05 6.29
N ASN A 59 -11.56 11.83 5.78
CA ASN A 59 -11.72 10.63 6.61
C ASN A 59 -10.43 10.26 7.35
N ALA A 60 -9.27 10.54 6.76
CA ALA A 60 -7.96 10.38 7.38
C ALA A 60 -7.62 11.48 8.39
N GLY A 61 -8.48 12.51 8.54
CA GLY A 61 -8.24 13.63 9.45
C GLY A 61 -7.08 14.54 9.03
N ILE A 62 -6.81 14.65 7.73
CA ILE A 62 -5.75 15.52 7.19
C ILE A 62 -6.31 16.56 6.22
N SER A 63 -5.54 17.64 6.01
CA SER A 63 -5.87 18.60 4.97
C SER A 63 -5.64 18.00 3.58
N ILE A 64 -6.40 18.48 2.58
CA ILE A 64 -6.16 18.12 1.18
C ILE A 64 -4.76 18.56 0.71
N GLY A 65 -4.25 19.70 1.22
CA GLY A 65 -2.89 20.16 0.92
C GLY A 65 -1.84 19.17 1.40
N SER A 66 -2.00 18.59 2.59
CA SER A 66 -1.12 17.52 3.09
C SER A 66 -1.17 16.29 2.21
N MET A 67 -2.35 15.92 1.69
CA MET A 67 -2.48 14.79 0.77
C MET A 67 -1.64 14.99 -0.49
N TYR A 68 -1.70 16.18 -1.10
CA TYR A 68 -0.88 16.52 -2.27
C TYR A 68 0.62 16.72 -1.95
N GLN A 69 0.98 16.97 -0.69
CA GLN A 69 2.37 16.92 -0.25
C GLN A 69 2.90 15.48 -0.11
N TYR A 70 2.02 14.51 0.11
CA TYR A 70 2.37 13.10 0.32
C TYR A 70 2.36 12.30 -0.97
N PHE A 71 1.45 12.62 -1.89
CA PHE A 71 1.24 11.88 -3.13
C PHE A 71 1.09 12.84 -4.31
N ASP A 72 1.92 12.64 -5.34
CA ASP A 72 1.88 13.47 -6.55
C ASP A 72 0.61 13.25 -7.39
N SER A 73 -0.07 12.11 -7.20
CA SER A 73 -1.26 11.75 -7.97
C SER A 73 -2.20 10.79 -7.20
N LYS A 74 -3.44 10.65 -7.69
CA LYS A 74 -4.38 9.64 -7.20
C LYS A 74 -3.86 8.22 -7.40
N GLU A 75 -3.16 7.99 -8.51
CA GLU A 75 -2.52 6.73 -8.85
C GLU A 75 -1.43 6.39 -7.83
N ASN A 76 -0.61 7.37 -7.46
CA ASN A 76 0.43 7.23 -6.46
C ASN A 76 -0.14 6.85 -5.07
N LEU A 77 -1.22 7.50 -4.65
CA LEU A 77 -1.95 7.11 -3.43
C LEU A 77 -2.51 5.68 -3.52
N PHE A 78 -3.11 5.32 -4.66
CA PHE A 78 -3.67 3.99 -4.88
C PHE A 78 -2.59 2.90 -4.83
N LEU A 79 -1.50 3.08 -5.58
CA LEU A 79 -0.39 2.12 -5.62
C LEU A 79 0.30 2.00 -4.26
N THR A 80 0.41 3.08 -3.49
CA THR A 80 0.89 3.00 -2.11
C THR A 80 -0.02 2.13 -1.24
N ALA A 81 -1.34 2.28 -1.34
CA ALA A 81 -2.29 1.46 -0.59
C ALA A 81 -2.24 -0.02 -1.00
N ILE A 82 -2.04 -0.31 -2.29
CA ILE A 82 -1.85 -1.67 -2.79
C ILE A 82 -0.54 -2.28 -2.30
N ASP A 83 0.57 -1.53 -2.33
CA ASP A 83 1.86 -1.98 -1.80
C ASP A 83 1.76 -2.31 -0.31
N ASP A 84 1.07 -1.48 0.46
CA ASP A 84 0.85 -1.73 1.88
C ASP A 84 0.05 -3.01 2.13
N GLY A 85 -1.06 -3.20 1.40
CA GLY A 85 -1.84 -4.43 1.46
C GLY A 85 -1.05 -5.67 1.02
N TYR A 86 -0.24 -5.55 -0.03
CA TYR A 86 0.62 -6.64 -0.52
C TYR A 86 1.64 -7.06 0.55
N ARG A 87 2.26 -6.11 1.25
CA ARG A 87 3.19 -6.42 2.37
C ARG A 87 2.52 -7.18 3.49
N ILE A 88 1.27 -6.84 3.84
CA ILE A 88 0.50 -7.55 4.87
C ILE A 88 0.26 -9.01 4.44
N ILE A 89 -0.14 -9.22 3.19
CA ILE A 89 -0.35 -10.56 2.63
C ILE A 89 0.98 -11.34 2.59
N GLU A 90 2.05 -10.72 2.09
CA GLU A 90 3.38 -11.34 2.01
C GLU A 90 3.88 -11.78 3.39
N HIS A 91 3.74 -10.91 4.40
CA HIS A 91 4.09 -11.23 5.79
C HIS A 91 3.24 -12.41 6.31
N SER A 92 1.92 -12.34 6.14
CA SER A 92 0.99 -13.38 6.61
C SER A 92 1.29 -14.74 5.96
N LEU A 93 1.62 -14.75 4.66
CA LEU A 93 1.98 -15.97 3.94
C LEU A 93 3.35 -16.52 4.36
N SER A 94 4.28 -15.67 4.81
CA SER A 94 5.60 -16.11 5.27
C SER A 94 5.57 -16.84 6.62
N GLU A 95 4.55 -16.58 7.44
CA GLU A 95 4.31 -17.28 8.72
C GLU A 95 3.66 -18.64 8.53
N ILE A 96 3.08 -18.91 7.35
CA ILE A 96 2.53 -20.22 7.02
C ILE A 96 3.70 -21.17 6.72
N ASP A 97 3.91 -22.12 7.62
CA ASP A 97 4.96 -23.13 7.51
C ASP A 97 4.70 -24.07 6.33
N LEU A 98 5.24 -23.73 5.16
CA LEU A 98 5.12 -24.50 3.91
C LEU A 98 5.73 -25.92 3.98
N ILE A 99 6.35 -26.28 5.12
CA ILE A 99 6.95 -27.60 5.37
C ILE A 99 5.90 -28.57 5.95
N ASN A 100 4.92 -28.07 6.71
CA ASN A 100 3.89 -28.89 7.36
C ASN A 100 2.56 -28.96 6.59
N GLY A 101 2.51 -28.39 5.39
CA GLY A 101 1.57 -28.82 4.36
C GLY A 101 0.08 -28.60 4.67
N THR A 102 -0.29 -27.52 5.36
CA THR A 102 -1.72 -27.16 5.47
C THR A 102 -1.97 -25.77 4.91
N VAL A 103 -2.24 -25.75 3.61
CA VAL A 103 -3.34 -24.95 3.05
C VAL A 103 -4.04 -25.90 2.07
N PHE A 104 -5.17 -26.43 2.54
CA PHE A 104 -5.84 -27.71 2.23
C PHE A 104 -5.25 -28.94 2.93
#